data_AF-A0A7S2X9J6-F1
#
_entry.id   AF-A0A7S2X9J6-F1
#
_cell.length_a   1.000
_cell.length_b   1.000
_cell.length_c   1.000
_cell.angle_alpha   90.00
_cell.angle_beta   90.00
_cell.angle_gamma   90.00
#
_symmetry.space_group_name_H-M   'P 1'
#
loop_
_entity.id
_entity.type
_entity.pdbx_description
1 polymer ?
#
loop_
_entity_poly.entity_id
_entity_poly.type
_entity_poly.pdbx_seq_one_letter_code
_entity_poly.pdbx_strand_id
1 'polypeptide(L)'
;DTLEITRGVRIPHLSSLEKGRIRMAMTASFNTQVNPLGQLVGWLAYHKLQGFDHVFLYRWGPQDGEIHRRFITAMRKWEEAGFVTVIPWSNDGWNMECNQDDAHNFDALYRVRDGRFDWLANNHIDEYLRPRG
;
A
#
# COMPACT_ATOMS: atom_id res chain seq x y z
N ASP A 1 8.98 -20.15 -10.41
CA ASP A 1 8.45 -19.92 -9.05
C ASP A 1 7.17 -19.09 -9.11
N THR A 2 6.04 -19.72 -9.38
CA THR A 2 4.75 -19.03 -9.60
C THR A 2 3.84 -19.35 -8.42
N LEU A 3 3.27 -18.33 -7.78
CA LEU A 3 2.33 -18.53 -6.67
C LEU A 3 0.91 -18.49 -7.23
N GLU A 4 0.21 -19.62 -7.17
CA GLU A 4 -1.16 -19.74 -7.66
C GLU A 4 -2.15 -19.27 -6.58
N ILE A 5 -2.86 -18.19 -6.85
CA ILE A 5 -3.95 -17.72 -6.01
C ILE A 5 -5.24 -17.91 -6.81
N THR A 6 -6.09 -18.82 -6.31
CA THR A 6 -7.44 -19.21 -6.76
C THR A 6 -7.99 -18.49 -8.02
N ARG A 7 -8.36 -19.30 -9.02
CA ARG A 7 -8.88 -18.96 -10.38
C ARG A 7 -7.84 -18.76 -11.48
N GLY A 8 -6.72 -19.50 -11.44
CA GLY A 8 -5.84 -19.62 -12.60
C GLY A 8 -5.06 -18.35 -12.98
N VAL A 9 -5.01 -17.36 -12.08
CA VAL A 9 -4.15 -16.18 -12.26
C VAL A 9 -2.73 -16.58 -11.87
N ARG A 10 -1.85 -16.64 -12.87
CA ARG A 10 -0.41 -16.92 -12.68
C ARG A 10 0.33 -15.60 -12.49
N ILE A 11 0.87 -15.37 -11.30
CA ILE A 11 1.71 -14.20 -11.01
C ILE A 11 3.18 -14.62 -11.18
N PRO A 12 3.92 -14.06 -12.16
CA PRO A 12 5.33 -14.41 -12.36
C PRO A 12 6.20 -13.97 -11.16
N HIS A 13 7.21 -14.77 -10.83
CA HIS A 13 8.27 -14.37 -9.89
C HIS A 13 9.06 -13.20 -10.48
N LEU A 14 9.23 -12.13 -9.71
CA LEU A 14 9.84 -10.88 -10.16
C LEU A 14 11.38 -10.90 -10.23
N SER A 15 12.02 -12.03 -9.92
CA SER A 15 13.48 -12.14 -9.77
C SER A 15 14.28 -12.16 -11.08
N SER A 16 13.68 -11.89 -12.24
CA SER A 16 14.37 -11.93 -13.56
C SER A 16 14.37 -10.60 -14.34
N LEU A 17 13.97 -9.48 -13.74
CA LEU A 17 13.91 -8.16 -14.39
C LEU A 17 14.74 -7.11 -13.63
N GLU A 18 16.05 -7.36 -13.46
CA GLU A 18 16.86 -6.62 -12.47
C GLU A 18 17.72 -5.46 -13.02
N LYS A 19 17.64 -5.10 -14.31
CA LYS A 19 18.25 -3.86 -14.81
C LYS A 19 17.30 -3.07 -15.72
N GLY A 20 16.99 -1.84 -15.32
CA GLY A 20 16.21 -0.87 -16.12
C GLY A 20 14.70 -0.87 -15.88
N ARG A 21 14.16 -1.70 -14.98
CA ARG A 21 12.73 -1.63 -14.62
C ARG A 21 12.48 -0.50 -13.63
N ILE A 22 11.51 0.36 -13.97
CA ILE A 22 11.01 1.41 -13.10
C ILE A 22 10.33 0.77 -11.88
N ARG A 23 10.81 1.09 -10.68
CA ARG A 23 10.27 0.64 -9.40
C ARG A 23 9.23 1.62 -8.89
N MET A 24 8.01 1.16 -8.67
CA MET A 24 6.87 2.02 -8.31
C MET A 24 6.33 1.66 -6.93
N ALA A 25 6.28 2.64 -6.05
CA ALA A 25 5.54 2.55 -4.79
C ALA A 25 4.25 3.34 -4.85
N MET A 26 3.30 2.99 -3.99
CA MET A 26 2.05 3.72 -3.80
C MET A 26 1.80 3.98 -2.32
N THR A 27 1.08 5.06 -2.04
CA THR A 27 0.54 5.38 -0.72
C THR A 27 -0.97 5.37 -0.80
N ALA A 28 -1.63 4.79 0.21
CA ALA A 28 -3.07 4.80 0.32
C ALA A 28 -3.51 4.84 1.77
N SER A 29 -4.59 5.57 2.04
CA SER A 29 -5.29 5.53 3.32
C SER A 29 -6.47 4.56 3.22
N PHE A 30 -6.72 3.79 4.28
CA PHE A 30 -7.85 2.89 4.33
C PHE A 30 -8.57 2.95 5.67
N ASN A 31 -9.85 3.32 5.61
CA ASN A 31 -10.74 3.36 6.76
C ASN A 31 -11.51 2.04 6.90
N THR A 32 -11.20 1.25 7.92
CA THR A 32 -11.86 -0.05 8.13
C THR A 32 -13.32 0.02 8.56
N GLN A 33 -13.82 1.19 8.96
CA GLN A 33 -15.22 1.39 9.33
C GLN A 33 -16.11 1.73 8.13
N VAL A 34 -15.55 2.38 7.10
CA VAL A 34 -16.30 2.90 5.96
C VAL A 34 -16.10 2.06 4.71
N ASN A 35 -14.91 1.48 4.53
CA ASN A 35 -14.57 0.76 3.30
C ASN A 35 -14.67 -0.77 3.49
N PRO A 36 -15.37 -1.48 2.60
CA PRO A 36 -15.41 -2.94 2.63
C PRO A 36 -14.02 -3.57 2.42
N LEU A 37 -13.64 -4.51 3.27
CA LEU A 37 -12.35 -5.21 3.17
C LEU A 37 -12.15 -5.93 1.81
N GLY A 38 -13.23 -6.43 1.21
CA GLY A 38 -13.19 -7.04 -0.12
C GLY A 38 -12.76 -6.06 -1.22
N GLN A 39 -13.16 -4.78 -1.11
CA GLN A 39 -12.73 -3.75 -2.06
C GLN A 39 -11.24 -3.46 -1.93
N LEU A 40 -10.69 -3.42 -0.70
CA LEU A 40 -9.25 -3.26 -0.48
C LEU A 40 -8.43 -4.38 -1.14
N VAL A 41 -8.85 -5.63 -0.95
CA VAL A 41 -8.13 -6.78 -1.54
C VAL A 41 -8.18 -6.72 -3.07
N GLY A 42 -9.33 -6.39 -3.65
CA GLY A 42 -9.45 -6.19 -5.09
C GLY A 42 -8.58 -5.04 -5.60
N TRP A 43 -8.55 -3.92 -4.86
CA TRP A 43 -7.74 -2.75 -5.16
C TRP A 43 -6.24 -3.06 -5.11
N LEU A 44 -5.77 -3.83 -4.12
CA LEU A 44 -4.38 -4.28 -4.03
C LEU A 44 -3.99 -5.19 -5.20
N ALA A 45 -4.86 -6.13 -5.56
CA ALA A 45 -4.65 -7.01 -6.71
C ALA A 45 -4.56 -6.21 -8.02
N TYR A 46 -5.45 -5.24 -8.21
CA TYR A 46 -5.44 -4.35 -9.37
C TYR A 46 -4.11 -3.60 -9.50
N HIS A 47 -3.63 -2.95 -8.44
CA HIS A 47 -2.37 -2.19 -8.51
C HIS A 47 -1.14 -3.09 -8.64
N LYS A 48 -1.17 -4.30 -8.08
CA LYS A 48 -0.11 -5.28 -8.34
C LYS A 48 -0.03 -5.63 -9.83
N LEU A 49 -1.19 -5.79 -10.50
CA LEU A 49 -1.26 -6.06 -11.93
C LEU A 49 -0.82 -4.87 -12.79
N GLN A 50 -1.00 -3.64 -12.31
CA GLN A 50 -0.47 -2.43 -12.97
C GLN A 50 1.05 -2.27 -12.82
N GLY A 51 1.72 -3.15 -12.08
CA GLY A 51 3.17 -3.15 -11.95
C GLY A 51 3.72 -2.40 -10.74
N PHE A 52 2.87 -2.03 -9.78
CA PHE A 52 3.36 -1.51 -8.50
C PHE A 52 4.15 -2.58 -7.75
N ASP A 53 5.23 -2.14 -7.12
CA ASP A 53 6.14 -2.98 -6.34
C ASP A 53 5.78 -2.98 -4.87
N HIS A 54 5.23 -1.87 -4.39
CA HIS A 54 4.92 -1.72 -2.98
C HIS A 54 3.78 -0.74 -2.72
N VAL A 55 3.04 -0.96 -1.62
CA VAL A 55 1.99 -0.09 -1.11
C VAL A 55 2.25 0.18 0.37
N PHE A 56 2.38 1.46 0.72
CA PHE A 56 2.29 1.93 2.09
C PHE A 56 0.82 2.20 2.41
N LEU A 57 0.21 1.33 3.22
CA LEU A 57 -1.21 1.38 3.54
C LEU A 57 -1.42 1.93 4.95
N TYR A 58 -1.83 3.20 5.03
CA TYR A 58 -2.17 3.87 6.29
C TYR A 58 -3.56 3.44 6.72
N ARG A 59 -3.62 2.61 7.76
CA ARG A 59 -4.90 2.10 8.27
C ARG A 59 -5.45 3.05 9.32
N TRP A 60 -6.69 3.47 9.08
CA TRP A 60 -7.50 4.24 10.00
C TRP A 60 -8.64 3.41 10.63
N GLY A 61 -9.04 3.83 11.83
CA GLY A 61 -10.12 3.25 12.61
C GLY A 61 -9.63 2.45 13.82
N PRO A 62 -10.56 1.83 14.58
CA PRO A 62 -10.24 1.04 15.76
C PRO A 62 -9.21 -0.03 15.43
N GLN A 63 -8.19 -0.14 16.29
CA GLN A 63 -7.08 -1.08 16.14
C GLN A 63 -7.34 -2.39 16.90
N ASP A 64 -8.58 -2.66 17.27
CA ASP A 64 -9.03 -3.79 18.06
C ASP A 64 -10.35 -4.37 17.52
N GLY A 65 -10.77 -5.50 18.11
CA GLY A 65 -12.02 -6.18 17.73
C GLY A 65 -11.97 -7.02 16.45
N GLU A 66 -13.15 -7.44 15.98
CA GLU A 66 -13.28 -8.41 14.88
C GLU A 66 -12.89 -7.82 13.51
N ILE A 67 -13.22 -6.54 13.28
CA ILE A 67 -12.86 -5.83 12.04
C ILE A 67 -11.33 -5.77 11.92
N HIS A 68 -10.63 -5.43 13.01
CA HIS A 68 -9.17 -5.44 13.06
C HIS A 68 -8.60 -6.82 12.73
N ARG A 69 -9.09 -7.88 13.37
CA ARG A 69 -8.61 -9.26 13.12
C ARG A 69 -8.79 -9.66 11.66
N ARG A 70 -9.95 -9.37 11.08
CA ARG A 70 -10.22 -9.65 9.66
C ARG A 70 -9.30 -8.87 8.74
N PHE A 71 -9.05 -7.59 9.03
CA PHE A 71 -8.11 -6.76 8.29
C PHE A 71 -6.69 -7.35 8.31
N ILE A 72 -6.15 -7.64 9.50
CA ILE A 72 -4.80 -8.21 9.65
C ILE A 72 -4.69 -9.55 8.93
N THR A 73 -5.72 -10.40 9.05
CA THR A 73 -5.76 -11.69 8.35
C THR A 73 -5.73 -11.51 6.83
N ALA A 74 -6.45 -10.52 6.30
CA ALA A 74 -6.46 -10.22 4.87
C ALA A 74 -5.14 -9.62 4.39
N MET A 75 -4.47 -8.78 5.19
CA MET A 75 -3.22 -8.13 4.81
C MET A 75 -1.99 -9.02 4.95
N ARG A 76 -2.01 -10.01 5.85
CA ARG A 76 -0.85 -10.87 6.15
C ARG A 76 -0.15 -11.40 4.89
N LYS A 77 -0.90 -11.98 3.94
CA LYS A 77 -0.33 -12.54 2.71
C LYS A 77 0.34 -11.48 1.83
N TRP A 78 -0.17 -10.25 1.83
CA TRP A 78 0.39 -9.14 1.05
C TRP A 78 1.65 -8.58 1.71
N GLU A 79 1.69 -8.52 3.04
CA GLU A 79 2.87 -8.12 3.80
C GLU A 79 3.99 -9.17 3.70
N GLU A 80 3.66 -10.46 3.83
CA GLU A 80 4.59 -11.58 3.63
C GLU A 80 5.17 -11.60 2.21
N ALA A 81 4.38 -11.23 1.20
CA ALA A 81 4.84 -11.07 -0.18
C ALA A 81 5.68 -9.80 -0.41
N GLY A 82 5.86 -8.95 0.62
CA GLY A 82 6.57 -7.69 0.52
C GLY A 82 5.87 -6.63 -0.33
N PHE A 83 4.60 -6.83 -0.71
CA PHE A 83 3.84 -5.89 -1.53
C PHE A 83 3.19 -4.79 -0.69
N VAL A 84 2.79 -5.08 0.54
CA VAL A 84 2.14 -4.09 1.42
C VAL A 84 2.98 -3.90 2.68
N THR A 85 3.04 -2.67 3.17
CA THR A 85 3.36 -2.37 4.57
C THR A 85 2.14 -1.70 5.18
N VAL A 86 1.53 -2.33 6.19
CA VAL A 86 0.46 -1.68 6.95
C VAL A 86 1.09 -0.72 7.96
N ILE A 87 0.69 0.54 7.89
CA ILE A 87 1.11 1.57 8.83
C ILE A 87 -0.08 1.84 9.75
N PRO A 88 0.00 1.50 11.05
CA PRO A 88 -1.03 1.87 12.00
C PRO A 88 -1.05 3.39 12.15
N TRP A 89 -2.22 4.00 12.02
CA TRP A 89 -2.39 5.44 12.23
C TRP A 89 -3.58 5.67 13.16
N SER A 90 -3.33 6.30 14.31
CA SER A 90 -4.35 6.70 15.27
C SER A 90 -4.47 8.23 15.27
N ASN A 91 -5.71 8.74 15.24
CA ASN A 91 -5.98 10.18 15.36
C ASN A 91 -5.82 10.70 16.80
N ASP A 92 -5.47 9.81 17.73
CA ASP A 92 -5.33 10.15 19.14
C ASP A 92 -4.11 11.08 19.31
N GLY A 93 -4.37 12.39 19.45
CA GLY A 93 -3.37 13.41 19.76
C GLY A 93 -3.04 14.40 18.64
N TRP A 94 -3.61 14.26 17.44
CA TRP A 94 -3.43 15.27 16.39
C TRP A 94 -4.49 16.36 16.49
N ASN A 95 -4.10 17.53 17.02
CA ASN A 95 -4.85 18.76 16.81
C ASN A 95 -4.81 19.08 15.31
N MET A 96 -5.97 19.10 14.66
CA MET A 96 -6.16 19.12 13.20
C MET A 96 -5.77 20.44 12.51
N GLU A 97 -4.57 20.97 12.75
CA GLU A 97 -4.03 22.07 11.93
C GLU A 97 -3.23 21.56 10.72
N CYS A 98 -2.81 20.28 10.72
CA CYS A 98 -2.22 19.61 9.56
C CYS A 98 -3.23 18.61 8.99
N ASN A 99 -3.47 18.67 7.68
CA ASN A 99 -4.35 17.71 7.00
C ASN A 99 -3.72 16.31 7.11
N GLN A 100 -4.50 15.31 7.54
CA GLN A 100 -4.00 13.94 7.75
C GLN A 100 -3.38 13.36 6.48
N ASP A 101 -3.93 13.74 5.33
CA ASP A 101 -3.43 13.36 4.03
C ASP A 101 -2.01 13.90 3.78
N ASP A 102 -1.71 15.13 4.22
CA ASP A 102 -0.36 15.70 4.11
C ASP A 102 0.63 14.94 4.97
N ALA A 103 0.24 14.53 6.19
CA ALA A 103 1.09 13.73 7.07
C ALA A 103 1.41 12.35 6.45
N HIS A 104 0.42 11.67 5.86
CA HIS A 104 0.65 10.40 5.14
C HIS A 104 1.61 10.59 3.96
N ASN A 105 1.49 11.70 3.24
CA ASN A 105 2.33 12.01 2.09
C ASN A 105 3.79 12.25 2.51
N PHE A 106 4.01 13.02 3.57
CA PHE A 106 5.36 13.27 4.08
C PHE A 106 6.01 12.01 4.65
N ASP A 107 5.29 11.19 5.41
CA ASP A 107 5.82 9.91 5.92
C ASP A 107 6.18 8.97 4.76
N ALA A 108 5.35 8.91 3.72
CA ALA A 108 5.64 8.10 2.55
C ALA A 108 6.89 8.58 1.79
N LEU A 109 7.01 9.89 1.56
CA LEU A 109 8.20 10.49 0.95
C LEU A 109 9.46 10.20 1.78
N TYR A 110 9.35 10.24 3.10
CA TYR A 110 10.44 9.88 4.00
C TYR A 110 10.82 8.40 3.88
N ARG A 111 9.84 7.48 3.79
CA ARG A 111 10.08 6.03 3.66
C ARG A 111 10.76 5.64 2.36
N VAL A 112 10.47 6.35 1.27
CA VAL A 112 11.09 6.08 -0.04
C VAL A 112 12.36 6.90 -0.28
N ARG A 113 12.86 7.59 0.75
CA ARG A 113 13.90 8.60 0.58
C ARG A 113 15.24 8.05 0.11
N ASP A 114 15.50 6.76 0.33
CA ASP A 114 16.76 6.06 0.08
C ASP A 114 16.95 5.62 -1.39
N GLY A 115 15.96 5.83 -2.26
CA GLY A 115 16.05 5.43 -3.67
C GLY A 115 15.69 3.97 -3.90
N ARG A 116 14.99 3.32 -2.95
CA ARG A 116 14.38 2.00 -3.14
C ARG A 116 13.32 1.98 -4.25
N PHE A 117 12.68 3.11 -4.51
CA PHE A 117 11.67 3.28 -5.57
C PHE A 117 12.01 4.47 -6.45
N ASP A 118 11.69 4.35 -7.74
CA ASP A 118 11.93 5.37 -8.75
C ASP A 118 10.75 6.35 -8.85
N TRP A 119 9.54 5.87 -8.53
CA TRP A 119 8.29 6.64 -8.50
C TRP A 119 7.47 6.31 -7.25
N LEU A 120 6.72 7.32 -6.80
CA LEU A 120 5.72 7.20 -5.74
C LEU A 120 4.40 7.76 -6.26
N ALA A 121 3.34 6.96 -6.19
CA ALA A 121 1.97 7.37 -6.47
C ALA A 121 1.20 7.62 -5.17
N ASN A 122 0.21 8.51 -5.23
CA ASN A 122 -0.67 8.83 -4.12
C ASN A 122 -2.13 8.64 -4.52
N ASN A 123 -2.89 7.90 -3.72
CA ASN A 123 -4.30 7.60 -3.98
C ASN A 123 -5.27 8.70 -3.49
N HIS A 124 -4.86 9.63 -2.63
CA HIS A 124 -5.75 10.71 -2.15
C HIS A 124 -5.84 11.91 -3.10
N ILE A 125 -4.82 12.09 -3.93
CA ILE A 125 -4.77 13.15 -4.92
C ILE A 125 -4.37 12.45 -6.22
N ASP A 126 -5.34 12.27 -7.11
CA ASP A 126 -5.18 11.59 -8.39
C ASP A 126 -3.79 11.89 -9.01
N GLU A 127 -2.92 10.87 -8.94
CA GLU A 127 -1.75 10.68 -9.79
C GLU A 127 -0.65 11.76 -9.74
N TYR A 128 -0.04 12.03 -8.59
CA TYR A 128 1.34 12.53 -8.60
C TYR A 128 2.29 11.38 -8.89
N LEU A 129 2.81 11.35 -10.11
CA LEU A 129 3.98 10.61 -10.48
C LEU A 129 5.16 11.60 -10.41
N ARG A 130 6.09 11.40 -9.46
CA ARG A 130 7.36 12.14 -9.46
C ARG A 130 8.51 11.20 -9.85
N PRO A 131 9.25 11.49 -10.94
CA PRO A 131 10.51 10.82 -11.20
C PRO A 131 11.51 11.29 -10.14
N ARG A 132 12.25 10.35 -9.55
CA ARG A 132 13.53 10.73 -8.96
C ARG A 132 14.55 10.91 -10.09
N GLY A 133 15.11 12.12 -10.17
CA GLY A 133 16.32 12.39 -10.95
C GLY A 133 17.54 11.73 -10.31
#